data_AF-A0AAP8T270-F1
#
_entry.id   AF-A0AAP8T270-F1
#
_cell.length_a   1.000
_cell.length_b   1.000
_cell.length_c   1.000
_cell.angle_alpha   90.00
_cell.angle_beta   90.00
_cell.angle_gamma   90.00
#
_symmetry.space_group_name_H-M   'P 1'
#
loop_
_entity.id
_entity.type
_entity.pdbx_description
1 polymer ?
#
loop_
_entity_poly.entity_id
_entity_poly.type
_entity_poly.pdbx_seq_one_letter_code
_entity_poly.pdbx_strand_id
1 'polypeptide(L)'
;ELSVQVIRREPFVLIVPADLEGDDPLQLLASHPHVRYDRNSFGGRLVTRFLREQQIDVQVALELDELEAIVKMVECGLGVSLLPEAGLW
;
A
#
# COMPACT_ATOMS: atom_id res chain seq x y z
N GLU A 1 -8.69 29.54 19.97
CA GLU A 1 -7.74 28.46 20.34
C GLU A 1 -7.79 27.38 19.26
N LEU A 2 -6.68 26.70 18.97
CA LEU A 2 -6.64 25.60 18.00
C LEU A 2 -6.93 24.28 18.72
N SER A 3 -7.75 23.42 18.11
CA SER A 3 -8.04 22.07 18.61
C SER A 3 -7.95 21.04 17.48
N VAL A 4 -7.59 19.81 17.83
CA VAL A 4 -7.48 18.68 16.90
C VAL A 4 -8.53 17.65 17.30
N GLN A 5 -9.29 17.16 16.32
CA GLN A 5 -10.29 16.12 16.51
C GLN A 5 -10.09 15.03 15.47
N VAL A 6 -10.13 13.77 15.90
CA VAL A 6 -10.06 12.61 15.01
C VAL A 6 -11.38 12.50 14.26
N ILE A 7 -11.31 12.48 12.92
CA ILE A 7 -12.48 12.31 12.06
C ILE A 7 -12.64 10.83 11.67
N ARG A 8 -11.55 10.16 11.28
CA ARG A 8 -11.57 8.75 10.88
C ARG A 8 -10.23 8.08 11.18
N ARG A 9 -10.26 6.77 11.40
CA ARG A 9 -9.09 5.90 11.37
C ARG A 9 -9.26 4.94 10.20
N GLU A 10 -8.25 4.85 9.37
CA GLU A 10 -8.27 4.06 8.14
C GLU A 10 -7.20 2.98 8.29
N PRO A 11 -7.53 1.69 8.15
CA PRO A 11 -6.53 0.64 8.15
C PRO A 11 -5.67 0.73 6.88
N PHE A 12 -4.49 0.11 6.94
CA PHE A 12 -3.79 -0.24 5.71
C PHE A 12 -4.36 -1.55 5.18
N VAL A 13 -4.49 -1.62 3.86
CA VAL A 13 -4.95 -2.80 3.12
C VAL A 13 -3.88 -3.20 2.11
N LEU A 14 -3.65 -4.51 2.00
CA LEU A 14 -2.88 -5.08 0.90
C LEU A 14 -3.85 -5.39 -0.23
N ILE A 15 -3.65 -4.78 -1.39
CA ILE A 15 -4.33 -5.16 -2.62
C ILE A 15 -3.43 -6.07 -3.43
N VAL A 16 -4.04 -7.08 -4.05
CA VAL A 16 -3.38 -8.12 -4.83
C VAL A 16 -4.15 -8.39 -6.13
N PRO A 17 -3.51 -8.94 -7.17
CA PRO A 17 -4.21 -9.45 -8.34
C PRO A 17 -5.26 -10.51 -7.96
N ALA A 18 -6.39 -10.55 -8.66
CA ALA A 18 -7.52 -11.42 -8.31
C ALA A 18 -7.21 -12.94 -8.44
N ASP A 19 -6.22 -13.29 -9.24
CA ASP A 19 -5.73 -14.65 -9.49
C ASP A 19 -4.56 -15.05 -8.57
N LEU A 20 -4.10 -14.14 -7.70
CA LEU A 20 -3.02 -14.43 -6.76
C LEU A 20 -3.56 -15.19 -5.53
N GLU A 21 -2.99 -16.37 -5.28
CA GLU A 21 -3.31 -17.19 -4.11
C GLU A 21 -2.46 -16.81 -2.89
N GLY A 22 -3.06 -16.90 -1.70
CA GLY A 22 -2.40 -16.65 -0.41
C GLY A 22 -3.25 -15.80 0.52
N ASP A 23 -3.11 -16.00 1.82
CA ASP A 23 -3.90 -15.35 2.86
C ASP A 23 -3.09 -14.58 3.91
N ASP A 24 -1.75 -14.72 3.92
CA ASP A 24 -0.85 -13.96 4.78
C ASP A 24 -0.32 -12.68 4.06
N PRO A 25 -0.80 -11.48 4.42
CA PRO A 25 -0.39 -10.24 3.76
C PRO A 25 1.11 -9.93 3.92
N LEU A 26 1.73 -10.32 5.03
CA LEU A 26 3.15 -10.03 5.27
C LEU A 26 4.02 -10.91 4.40
N GLN A 27 3.65 -12.19 4.26
CA GLN A 27 4.32 -13.10 3.33
C GLN A 27 4.17 -12.60 1.89
N LEU A 28 2.96 -12.22 1.48
CA LEU A 28 2.70 -11.72 0.13
C LEU A 28 3.49 -10.45 -0.19
N LEU A 29 3.60 -9.51 0.76
CA LEU A 29 4.42 -8.30 0.63
C LEU A 29 5.91 -8.60 0.48
N ALA A 30 6.42 -9.61 1.18
CA ALA A 30 7.83 -9.98 1.15
C ALA A 30 8.21 -10.79 -0.09
N SER A 31 7.28 -11.54 -0.67
CA SER A 31 7.56 -12.47 -1.77
C SER A 31 7.15 -11.97 -3.17
N HIS A 32 6.43 -10.85 -3.28
CA HIS A 32 5.96 -10.32 -4.56
C HIS A 32 6.51 -8.93 -4.86
N PRO A 33 6.61 -8.55 -6.15
CA PRO A 33 6.95 -7.19 -6.52
C PRO A 33 5.92 -6.20 -5.95
N HIS A 34 6.39 -5.05 -5.49
CA HIS A 34 5.57 -4.02 -4.87
C HIS A 34 5.36 -2.84 -5.81
N VAL A 35 4.09 -2.56 -6.12
CA VAL A 35 3.69 -1.29 -6.75
C VAL A 35 3.59 -0.27 -5.63
N ARG A 36 4.67 0.47 -5.42
CA ARG A 36 4.83 1.32 -4.25
C ARG A 36 4.12 2.65 -4.42
N TYR A 37 3.44 3.07 -3.36
CA TYR A 37 2.99 4.45 -3.22
C TYR A 37 4.18 5.37 -2.96
N ASP A 38 4.37 6.41 -3.79
CA ASP A 38 5.45 7.40 -3.70
C ASP A 38 5.72 7.79 -2.25
N ARG A 39 6.95 7.50 -1.81
CA ARG A 39 7.38 7.72 -0.43
C ARG A 39 7.37 9.19 -0.01
N ASN A 40 7.31 10.13 -0.96
CA ASN A 40 7.20 11.56 -0.72
C ASN A 40 5.74 12.03 -0.60
N SER A 41 4.77 11.19 -0.95
CA SER A 41 3.35 11.45 -0.72
C SER A 41 2.99 11.31 0.76
N PHE A 42 1.90 11.96 1.18
CA PHE A 42 1.41 11.84 2.56
C PHE A 42 1.11 10.39 2.94
N GLY A 43 0.33 9.67 2.11
CA GLY A 43 0.02 8.26 2.34
C GLY A 43 1.24 7.35 2.18
N GLY A 44 2.10 7.60 1.17
CA GLY A 44 3.30 6.79 0.96
C GLY A 44 4.33 6.89 2.10
N ARG A 45 4.43 8.04 2.79
CA ARG A 45 5.21 8.13 4.04
C ARG A 45 4.66 7.25 5.15
N LEU A 46 3.33 7.17 5.28
CA LEU A 46 2.67 6.32 6.27
C LEU A 46 2.91 4.83 5.98
N VAL A 47 2.77 4.43 4.72
CA VAL A 47 3.06 3.07 4.23
C VAL A 47 4.54 2.71 4.45
N THR A 48 5.45 3.60 4.08
CA THR A 48 6.91 3.40 4.26
C THR A 48 7.25 3.19 5.74
N ARG A 49 6.64 3.98 6.63
CA ARG A 49 6.81 3.84 8.07
C ARG A 49 6.31 2.48 8.57
N PHE A 50 5.14 2.05 8.13
CA PHE A 50 4.59 0.74 8.49
C PHE A 50 5.51 -0.40 8.07
N LEU A 51 5.96 -0.43 6.81
CA LEU A 51 6.86 -1.47 6.30
C LEU A 51 8.16 -1.55 7.12
N ARG A 52 8.72 -0.39 7.49
CA ARG A 52 9.90 -0.31 8.35
C ARG A 52 9.64 -0.84 9.77
N GLU A 53 8.50 -0.51 10.37
CA GLU A 53 8.10 -0.99 11.70
C GLU A 53 7.87 -2.52 11.72
N GLN A 54 7.39 -3.08 10.60
CA GLN A 54 7.24 -4.53 10.43
C GLN A 54 8.53 -5.24 9.98
N GLN A 55 9.63 -4.50 9.77
CA GLN A 55 10.90 -5.01 9.26
C GLN A 55 10.78 -5.74 7.91
N ILE A 56 9.86 -5.28 7.06
CA ILE A 56 9.63 -5.83 5.72
C ILE A 56 10.41 -4.99 4.72
N ASP A 57 11.29 -5.65 3.96
CA ASP A 57 11.90 -5.09 2.77
C ASP A 57 11.12 -5.59 1.53
N VAL A 58 10.69 -4.66 0.70
CA VAL A 58 9.83 -4.96 -0.47
C VAL A 58 10.63 -4.82 -1.76
N GLN A 59 10.41 -5.74 -2.69
CA GLN A 59 10.99 -5.62 -4.03
C GLN A 59 10.17 -4.63 -4.85
N VAL A 60 10.63 -3.38 -4.99
CA VAL A 60 9.89 -2.35 -5.71
C VAL A 60 9.90 -2.61 -7.22
N ALA A 61 8.72 -2.75 -7.83
CA ALA A 61 8.55 -2.83 -9.28
C ALA A 61 8.35 -1.45 -9.91
N LEU A 62 7.54 -0.60 -9.26
CA LEU A 62 7.14 0.71 -9.74
C LEU A 62 6.81 1.62 -8.54
N GLU A 63 7.02 2.92 -8.67
CA GLU A 63 6.64 3.92 -7.66
C GLU A 63 5.74 4.98 -8.32
N LEU A 64 4.55 5.22 -7.78
CA LEU A 64 3.52 6.13 -8.30
C LEU A 64 2.90 6.95 -7.17
N ASP A 65 2.46 8.18 -7.45
CA ASP A 65 1.80 9.07 -6.48
C ASP A 65 0.26 9.02 -6.56
N GLU A 66 -0.30 8.57 -7.69
CA GLU A 66 -1.73 8.42 -7.92
C GLU A 66 -2.23 7.03 -7.49
N LEU A 67 -3.19 6.98 -6.55
CA LEU A 67 -3.75 5.74 -6.02
C LEU A 67 -4.50 4.92 -7.07
N GLU A 68 -5.27 5.57 -7.95
CA GLU A 68 -5.98 4.88 -9.05
C GLU A 68 -5.00 4.19 -9.99
N ALA A 69 -3.88 4.83 -10.31
CA ALA A 69 -2.83 4.24 -11.12
C ALA A 69 -2.17 3.05 -10.43
N ILE A 70 -1.93 3.12 -9.12
CA ILE A 70 -1.40 1.98 -8.34
C ILE A 70 -2.36 0.80 -8.40
N VAL A 71 -3.66 1.03 -8.13
CA VAL A 71 -4.69 -0.01 -8.22
C VAL A 71 -4.68 -0.62 -9.61
N LYS A 72 -4.62 0.20 -10.66
CA LYS A 72 -4.60 -0.29 -12.04
C LYS A 72 -3.40 -1.17 -12.35
N MET A 73 -2.23 -0.85 -11.81
CA MET A 73 -1.03 -1.67 -12.00
C MET A 73 -1.12 -3.01 -11.27
N VAL A 74 -1.74 -3.03 -10.09
CA VAL A 74 -2.03 -4.28 -9.36
C VAL A 74 -3.04 -5.13 -10.13
N GLU A 75 -4.14 -4.54 -10.64
CA GLU A 75 -5.11 -5.24 -11.49
C GLU A 75 -4.46 -5.85 -12.75
N CYS A 76 -3.47 -5.16 -13.34
CA CYS A 76 -2.72 -5.64 -14.50
C CYS A 76 -1.67 -6.71 -14.15
N GLY A 77 -1.54 -7.11 -12.88
CA GLY A 77 -0.62 -8.16 -12.44
C GLY A 77 0.83 -7.71 -12.25
N LEU A 78 1.12 -6.40 -12.17
CA LEU A 78 2.49 -5.92 -11.97
C LEU A 78 3.07 -6.31 -10.60
N GLY A 79 2.20 -6.50 -9.60
CA GLY A 79 2.59 -6.82 -8.24
C GLY A 79 1.48 -6.57 -7.24
N VAL A 80 1.84 -6.44 -5.97
CA VAL A 80 0.95 -6.14 -4.85
C VAL A 80 1.18 -4.72 -4.34
N SER A 81 0.21 -4.12 -3.62
CA SER A 81 0.41 -2.79 -3.02
C SER A 81 -0.23 -2.65 -1.65
N LEU A 82 0.45 -1.94 -0.75
CA LEU A 82 -0.02 -1.62 0.59
C LEU A 82 -0.47 -0.16 0.60
N LEU A 83 -1.75 0.09 0.88
CA LEU A 83 -2.39 1.40 0.75
C LEU A 83 -3.28 1.72 1.96
N PRO A 84 -3.51 3.00 2.31
CA PRO A 84 -4.59 3.38 3.21
C PRO A 84 -5.97 3.09 2.60
N GLU A 85 -6.91 2.58 3.41
CA GLU A 85 -8.32 2.39 3.01
C GLU A 85 -9.09 3.73 3.01
N ALA A 86 -8.58 4.71 2.26
CA ALA A 86 -9.11 6.08 2.22
C ALA A 86 -10.45 6.21 1.47
N GLY A 87 -10.94 5.13 0.84
CA GLY A 87 -12.28 5.02 0.27
C GLY A 87 -12.34 5.28 -1.24
N LEU A 88 -12.90 4.28 -1.93
CA LEU A 88 -13.28 4.16 -3.35
C LEU A 88 -12.17 3.78 -4.34
N TRP A 89 -11.83 2.49 -4.34
CA TRP A 89 -11.32 1.70 -5.47
C TRP A 89 -12.15 0.41 -5.52
#